data_AF-A0A8H7TLP3-F1
#
_entry.id   AF-A0A8H7TLP3-F1
#
_cell.length_a   1.000
_cell.length_b   1.000
_cell.length_c   1.000
_cell.angle_alpha   90.00
_cell.angle_beta   90.00
_cell.angle_gamma   90.00
#
_symmetry.space_group_name_H-M   'P 1'
#
loop_
_entity.id
_entity.type
_entity.pdbx_description
1 polymer ?
#
loop_
_entity_poly.entity_id
_entity_poly.type
_entity_poly.pdbx_seq_one_letter_code
_entity_poly.pdbx_strand_id
1 'polypeptide(L)'
;MLGSHMTGSNIWGTSIVTLSFSQIYLLYALFSLSALHLSFLHSSDNSVSHQKSLAKEYQYLATLYHTKCITLFRHEIQNLSASNSAACAACASYLSLFAWATPGARGADLFFPSDTSPSSAQILDKISPGSASKPKITRKKAVPWYKIQRGGHLIVSKTYAWVSASEYRDIVDPWRTINYDHIYRHPHPMYQSDINRCDSENLDLVATCWTETSSATNDDFANVLSEEDIDALEETLQTLHYVFNLLAILESPRTNLASSTSNVALPPTQISASIAVLSWTTLLPSRFCDMVESRVPQALVLIAVYCVVLKRAEDLWWIRGKAGSLLGAVRYELGGDRRWERWLEWPTAEVNGLC
;
A
#
# COMPACT_ATOMS: atom_id res chain seq x y z
N MET A 1 -3.85 9.74 9.30
CA MET A 1 -2.47 9.93 8.78
C MET A 1 -1.67 10.93 9.61
N LEU A 2 -2.15 12.15 9.92
CA LEU A 2 -1.35 13.16 10.66
C LEU A 2 -1.53 13.13 12.20
N GLY A 3 -1.72 11.96 12.81
CA GLY A 3 -1.97 11.81 14.25
C GLY A 3 -1.78 10.37 14.76
N SER A 4 -2.38 10.04 15.90
CA SER A 4 -2.26 8.71 16.57
C SER A 4 -2.70 7.52 15.70
N HIS A 5 -3.43 7.75 14.62
CA HIS A 5 -3.98 6.73 13.74
C HIS A 5 -2.96 5.92 12.93
N MET A 6 -1.64 6.09 13.07
CA MET A 6 -0.66 5.19 12.43
C MET A 6 0.07 4.31 13.44
N THR A 7 0.40 4.82 14.62
CA THR A 7 1.29 4.13 15.58
C THR A 7 0.67 4.01 16.97
N GLY A 8 -0.53 4.57 17.19
CA GLY A 8 -1.10 4.80 18.53
C GLY A 8 -0.43 5.94 19.31
N SER A 9 0.68 6.50 18.80
CA SER A 9 1.48 7.55 19.45
C SER A 9 1.49 8.87 18.67
N ASN A 10 1.83 9.97 19.34
CA ASN A 10 1.92 11.30 18.72
C ASN A 10 3.28 11.56 18.03
N ILE A 11 4.05 10.50 17.74
CA ILE A 11 5.40 10.60 17.17
C ILE A 11 5.40 11.41 15.87
N TRP A 12 4.39 11.19 15.01
CA TRP A 12 4.22 11.87 13.74
C TRP A 12 3.87 13.35 13.86
N GLY A 13 3.16 13.74 14.93
CA GLY A 13 2.77 15.13 15.19
C GLY A 13 3.80 15.96 15.96
N THR A 14 4.81 15.31 16.55
CA THR A 14 5.78 15.97 17.44
C THR A 14 7.23 15.64 17.08
N SER A 15 7.70 14.43 17.37
CA SER A 15 9.10 14.03 17.19
C SER A 15 9.55 14.09 15.74
N ILE A 16 8.72 13.64 14.79
CA ILE A 16 9.04 13.69 13.36
C ILE A 16 9.10 15.12 12.83
N VAL A 17 8.19 15.98 13.30
CA VAL A 17 8.20 17.41 12.94
C VAL A 17 9.49 18.05 13.46
N THR A 18 9.89 17.74 14.70
CA THR A 18 11.14 18.25 15.29
C THR A 18 12.35 17.75 14.50
N LEU A 19 12.42 16.45 14.21
CA LEU A 19 13.50 15.84 13.42
C LEU A 19 13.62 16.46 12.01
N SER A 20 12.49 16.89 11.43
CA SER A 20 12.46 17.49 10.10
C SER A 20 13.23 18.82 10.01
N PHE A 21 13.34 19.58 11.11
CA PHE A 21 14.12 20.82 11.13
C PHE A 21 15.63 20.57 10.97
N SER A 22 16.10 19.38 11.33
CA SER A 22 17.49 18.96 11.12
C SER A 22 17.70 18.19 9.81
N GLN A 23 16.62 17.81 9.12
CA GLN A 23 16.64 16.91 7.96
C GLN A 23 15.77 17.46 6.83
N ILE A 24 16.37 18.28 5.95
CA ILE A 24 15.63 19.08 4.95
C ILE A 24 14.75 18.26 3.99
N TYR A 25 15.17 17.04 3.63
CA TYR A 25 14.36 16.16 2.77
C TYR A 25 13.09 15.69 3.47
N LEU A 26 13.16 15.43 4.77
CA LEU A 26 12.02 15.05 5.60
C LEU A 26 11.05 16.22 5.74
N LEU A 27 11.55 17.44 5.90
CA LEU A 27 10.73 18.65 5.89
C LEU A 27 9.97 18.81 4.56
N TYR A 28 10.63 18.56 3.43
CA TYR A 28 9.94 18.54 2.13
C TYR A 28 8.91 17.43 2.02
N ALA A 29 9.15 16.24 2.60
CA ALA A 29 8.14 15.19 2.66
C ALA A 29 6.89 15.64 3.44
N LEU A 30 7.08 16.31 4.58
CA LEU A 30 5.98 16.86 5.39
C LEU A 30 5.19 17.93 4.65
N PHE A 31 5.86 18.89 4.00
CA PHE A 31 5.19 19.91 3.19
C PHE A 31 4.44 19.31 2.02
N SER A 32 5.02 18.32 1.36
CA SER A 32 4.38 17.61 0.26
C SER A 32 3.08 16.95 0.69
N LEU A 33 3.11 16.17 1.77
CA LEU A 33 1.93 15.50 2.30
C LEU A 33 0.87 16.48 2.82
N SER A 34 1.30 17.54 3.50
CA SER A 34 0.39 18.58 4.00
C SER A 34 -0.33 19.27 2.85
N ALA A 35 0.39 19.61 1.77
CA ALA A 35 -0.18 20.20 0.57
C ALA A 35 -1.14 19.22 -0.13
N LEU A 36 -0.84 17.92 -0.19
CA LEU A 36 -1.79 16.91 -0.72
C LEU A 36 -3.09 16.89 0.09
N HIS A 37 -2.98 16.89 1.42
CA HIS A 37 -4.16 16.88 2.28
C HIS A 37 -4.99 18.16 2.14
N LEU A 38 -4.37 19.33 2.06
CA LEU A 38 -5.06 20.60 1.78
C LEU A 38 -5.74 20.57 0.40
N SER A 39 -5.07 20.03 -0.62
CA SER A 39 -5.66 19.84 -1.95
C SER A 39 -6.93 18.98 -1.89
N PHE A 40 -6.91 17.89 -1.10
CA PHE A 40 -8.08 17.05 -0.86
C PHE A 40 -9.22 17.80 -0.18
N LEU A 41 -8.96 18.51 0.93
CA LEU A 41 -9.97 19.28 1.66
C LEU A 41 -10.63 20.37 0.81
N HIS A 42 -9.86 21.01 -0.08
CA HIS A 42 -10.39 22.01 -1.01
C HIS A 42 -11.04 21.42 -2.27
N SER A 43 -10.84 20.12 -2.54
CA SER A 43 -11.51 19.41 -3.64
C SER A 43 -12.85 18.82 -3.22
N SER A 44 -13.07 18.58 -1.93
CA SER A 44 -14.34 18.04 -1.41
C SER A 44 -15.49 19.04 -1.41
N ASP A 45 -15.20 20.34 -1.37
CA ASP A 45 -16.21 21.39 -1.44
C ASP A 45 -16.32 21.91 -2.88
N ASN A 46 -17.29 21.37 -3.63
CA ASN A 46 -17.45 21.62 -5.07
C ASN A 46 -18.17 22.93 -5.39
N SER A 47 -18.61 23.67 -4.37
CA SER A 47 -19.56 24.77 -4.49
C SER A 47 -18.91 26.12 -4.88
N VAL A 48 -17.59 26.28 -4.67
CA VAL A 48 -16.90 27.56 -4.88
C VAL A 48 -15.74 27.45 -5.86
N SER A 49 -15.74 28.26 -6.94
CA SER A 49 -14.66 28.30 -7.95
C SER A 49 -13.28 28.60 -7.36
N HIS A 50 -13.22 29.40 -6.29
CA HIS A 50 -12.00 29.73 -5.56
C HIS A 50 -11.34 28.50 -4.91
N GLN A 51 -12.13 27.59 -4.31
CA GLN A 51 -11.59 26.38 -3.67
C GLN A 51 -10.95 25.43 -4.68
N LYS A 52 -11.52 25.30 -5.89
CA LYS A 52 -10.91 24.54 -6.99
C LYS A 52 -9.57 25.13 -7.44
N SER A 53 -9.40 26.45 -7.38
CA SER A 53 -8.12 27.11 -7.68
C SER A 53 -7.08 26.78 -6.60
N LEU A 54 -7.44 26.91 -5.33
CA LEU A 54 -6.57 26.56 -4.19
C LEU A 54 -6.17 25.08 -4.23
N ALA A 55 -7.10 24.18 -4.54
CA ALA A 55 -6.82 22.75 -4.65
C ALA A 55 -5.72 22.45 -5.69
N LYS A 56 -5.76 23.14 -6.85
CA LYS A 56 -4.72 23.03 -7.89
C LYS A 56 -3.38 23.60 -7.46
N GLU A 57 -3.39 24.72 -6.73
CA GLU A 57 -2.17 25.32 -6.20
C GLU A 57 -1.50 24.40 -5.16
N TYR A 58 -2.27 23.85 -4.23
CA TYR A 58 -1.76 22.86 -3.28
C TYR A 58 -1.29 21.58 -3.95
N GLN A 59 -1.94 21.13 -5.03
CA GLN A 59 -1.45 20.00 -5.83
C GLN A 59 -0.09 20.29 -6.47
N TYR A 60 0.11 21.50 -6.99
CA TYR A 60 1.39 21.94 -7.53
C TYR A 60 2.47 21.95 -6.43
N LEU A 61 2.18 22.55 -5.27
CA LEU A 61 3.11 22.58 -4.13
C LEU A 61 3.46 21.18 -3.63
N ALA A 62 2.47 20.29 -3.55
CA ALA A 62 2.68 18.89 -3.19
C ALA A 62 3.72 18.22 -4.09
N THR A 63 3.56 18.37 -5.40
CA THR A 63 4.46 17.82 -6.41
C THR A 63 5.84 18.45 -6.36
N LEU A 64 5.91 19.77 -6.18
CA LEU A 64 7.16 20.51 -6.08
C LEU A 64 7.99 20.01 -4.89
N TYR A 65 7.40 19.93 -3.70
CA TYR A 65 8.09 19.46 -2.51
C TYR A 65 8.41 17.97 -2.58
N HIS A 66 7.56 17.14 -3.18
CA HIS A 66 7.86 15.74 -3.43
C HIS A 66 9.13 15.56 -4.28
N THR A 67 9.24 16.34 -5.36
CA THR A 67 10.41 16.31 -6.25
C THR A 67 11.69 16.74 -5.53
N LYS A 68 11.61 17.79 -4.70
CA LYS A 68 12.73 18.23 -3.86
C LYS A 68 13.12 17.16 -2.83
N CYS A 69 12.12 16.55 -2.17
CA CYS A 69 12.31 15.46 -1.22
C CYS A 69 13.08 14.30 -1.85
N ILE A 70 12.58 13.71 -2.95
CA ILE A 70 13.25 12.57 -3.63
C ILE A 70 14.66 12.95 -4.12
N THR A 71 14.86 14.21 -4.52
CA THR A 71 16.16 14.68 -4.99
C THR A 71 17.23 14.66 -3.90
N LEU A 72 16.87 15.00 -2.67
CA LEU A 72 17.81 14.97 -1.56
C LEU A 72 17.85 13.59 -0.89
N PHE A 73 16.69 12.95 -0.74
CA PHE A 73 16.56 11.64 -0.11
C PHE A 73 17.40 10.56 -0.80
N ARG A 74 17.54 10.61 -2.13
CA ARG A 74 18.38 9.65 -2.87
C ARG A 74 19.84 9.64 -2.42
N HIS A 75 20.37 10.78 -1.96
CA HIS A 75 21.75 10.89 -1.50
C HIS A 75 21.91 10.35 -0.07
N GLU A 76 20.87 10.51 0.75
CA GLU A 76 20.84 10.01 2.13
C GLU A 76 20.77 8.49 2.19
N ILE A 77 19.95 7.86 1.33
CA ILE A 77 19.84 6.39 1.28
C ILE A 77 21.12 5.71 0.78
N GLN A 78 21.97 6.42 0.05
CA GLN A 78 23.30 5.92 -0.36
C GLN A 78 24.27 5.87 0.82
N ASN A 79 24.06 6.70 1.83
CA ASN A 79 24.90 6.81 3.02
C ASN A 79 24.06 6.54 4.28
N LEU A 80 23.30 5.45 4.26
CA LEU A 80 22.43 5.08 5.37
C LEU A 80 23.27 4.74 6.61
N SER A 81 22.94 5.38 7.73
CA SER A 81 23.69 5.32 8.99
C SER A 81 22.74 5.38 10.19
N ALA A 82 23.25 5.11 11.38
CA ALA A 82 22.46 5.23 12.61
C ALA A 82 21.88 6.65 12.79
N SER A 83 22.62 7.71 12.42
CA SER A 83 22.22 9.11 12.61
C SER A 83 21.12 9.60 11.66
N ASN A 84 21.01 9.05 10.45
CA ASN A 84 19.94 9.43 9.50
C ASN A 84 18.84 8.36 9.36
N SER A 85 18.97 7.23 10.07
CA SER A 85 18.06 6.08 10.01
C SER A 85 16.59 6.45 10.25
N ALA A 86 16.30 7.14 11.36
CA ALA A 86 14.93 7.52 11.73
C ALA A 86 14.28 8.44 10.70
N ALA A 87 15.03 9.44 10.21
CA ALA A 87 14.54 10.37 9.21
C ALA A 87 14.33 9.68 7.85
N CYS A 88 15.19 8.73 7.49
CA CYS A 88 15.02 7.92 6.28
C CYS A 88 13.80 7.01 6.36
N ALA A 89 13.58 6.34 7.50
CA ALA A 89 12.40 5.50 7.73
C ALA A 89 11.09 6.32 7.67
N ALA A 90 11.08 7.49 8.31
CA ALA A 90 9.94 8.41 8.24
C ALA A 90 9.68 8.89 6.80
N CYS A 91 10.72 9.30 6.09
CA CYS A 91 10.62 9.74 4.69
C CYS A 91 10.08 8.64 3.77
N ALA A 92 10.59 7.40 3.90
CA ALA A 92 10.12 6.25 3.13
C ALA A 92 8.62 5.97 3.33
N SER A 93 8.13 6.12 4.56
CA SER A 93 6.70 5.98 4.90
C SER A 93 5.86 7.07 4.21
N TYR A 94 6.33 8.31 4.19
CA TYR A 94 5.66 9.42 3.50
C TYR A 94 5.65 9.28 1.97
N LEU A 95 6.76 8.84 1.38
CA LEU A 95 6.83 8.62 -0.06
C LEU A 95 5.88 7.52 -0.51
N SER A 96 5.72 6.47 0.31
CA SER A 96 4.75 5.41 0.05
C SER A 96 3.33 5.97 -0.02
N LEU A 97 2.96 6.87 0.90
CA LEU A 97 1.64 7.49 0.94
C LEU A 97 1.38 8.47 -0.22
N PHE A 98 2.41 9.19 -0.67
CA PHE A 98 2.27 10.18 -1.74
C PHE A 98 1.64 9.60 -3.00
N ALA A 99 2.05 8.39 -3.39
CA ALA A 99 1.52 7.71 -4.58
C ALA A 99 -0.01 7.51 -4.50
N TRP A 100 -0.51 7.06 -3.35
CA TRP A 100 -1.94 6.85 -3.11
C TRP A 100 -2.75 8.15 -3.07
N ALA A 101 -2.17 9.16 -2.43
CA ALA A 101 -2.83 10.41 -2.08
C ALA A 101 -2.86 11.45 -3.22
N THR A 102 -2.11 11.22 -4.30
CA THR A 102 -2.03 12.15 -5.43
C THR A 102 -3.41 12.33 -6.09
N PRO A 103 -3.90 13.56 -6.35
CA PRO A 103 -5.18 13.75 -7.04
C PRO A 103 -5.19 13.08 -8.43
N GLY A 104 -6.24 12.31 -8.71
CA GLY A 104 -6.34 11.51 -9.93
C GLY A 104 -5.63 10.15 -9.89
N ALA A 105 -4.93 9.83 -8.80
CA ALA A 105 -4.43 8.49 -8.50
C ALA A 105 -5.55 7.46 -8.62
N ARG A 106 -5.36 6.44 -9.45
CA ARG A 106 -6.29 5.31 -9.58
C ARG A 106 -5.79 4.14 -8.78
N GLY A 107 -6.70 3.34 -8.21
CA GLY A 107 -6.29 2.08 -7.55
C GLY A 107 -5.57 1.16 -8.54
N ALA A 108 -5.95 1.21 -9.81
CA ALA A 108 -5.29 0.50 -10.90
C ALA A 108 -3.78 0.80 -11.01
N ASP A 109 -3.33 2.03 -10.72
CA ASP A 109 -1.91 2.41 -10.86
C ASP A 109 -1.00 1.68 -9.84
N LEU A 110 -1.60 1.00 -8.85
CA LEU A 110 -0.89 0.14 -7.92
C LEU A 110 -0.14 -1.00 -8.62
N PHE A 111 -0.82 -1.68 -9.56
CA PHE A 111 -0.32 -2.86 -10.29
C PHE A 111 -0.26 -2.64 -11.81
N PHE A 112 -1.14 -1.80 -12.35
CA PHE A 112 -1.37 -1.58 -13.78
C PHE A 112 -1.23 -0.09 -14.14
N PRO A 113 -0.05 0.52 -13.95
CA PRO A 113 0.14 1.92 -14.26
C PRO A 113 -0.02 2.14 -15.77
N SER A 114 -0.84 3.12 -16.16
CA SER A 114 -0.93 3.54 -17.56
C SER A 114 0.14 4.58 -17.89
N ASP A 115 0.50 4.70 -19.17
CA ASP A 115 1.39 5.76 -19.67
C ASP A 115 0.85 7.18 -19.40
N THR A 116 -0.43 7.31 -19.06
CA THR A 116 -1.10 8.55 -18.68
C THR A 116 -1.12 8.82 -17.18
N SER A 117 -0.66 7.87 -16.35
CA SER A 117 -0.51 8.11 -14.92
C SER A 117 0.50 9.25 -14.72
N PRO A 118 0.22 10.23 -13.84
CA PRO A 118 1.14 11.34 -13.58
C PRO A 118 2.37 10.78 -12.87
N SER A 119 3.30 10.20 -13.64
CA SER A 119 4.60 9.86 -13.08
C SER A 119 5.26 11.17 -12.65
N SER A 120 5.93 11.15 -11.51
CA SER A 120 6.81 12.23 -11.07
C SER A 120 7.85 12.60 -12.14
N ALA A 121 8.11 11.71 -13.11
CA ALA A 121 8.94 11.98 -14.29
C ALA A 121 8.28 12.85 -15.37
N GLN A 122 6.96 12.79 -15.58
CA GLN A 122 6.26 13.59 -16.62
C GLN A 122 6.23 15.09 -16.32
N ILE A 123 6.43 15.46 -15.05
CA ILE A 123 6.41 16.87 -14.61
C ILE A 123 7.80 17.50 -14.72
N LEU A 124 8.87 16.70 -14.65
CA LEU A 124 10.26 17.17 -14.84
C LEU A 124 10.52 17.70 -16.25
N ASP A 125 9.91 17.10 -17.28
CA ASP A 125 10.08 17.53 -18.68
C ASP A 125 9.44 18.91 -18.98
N LYS A 126 8.47 19.35 -18.17
CA LYS A 126 7.80 20.65 -18.36
C LYS A 126 8.56 21.84 -17.76
N ILE A 127 9.72 21.61 -17.12
CA ILE A 127 10.47 22.64 -16.37
C ILE A 127 11.72 23.14 -17.13
N SER A 128 12.05 22.61 -18.32
CA SER A 128 13.14 23.16 -19.16
C SER A 128 12.61 23.99 -20.35
N PRO A 129 12.51 25.32 -20.23
CA PRO A 129 12.36 26.19 -21.38
C PRO A 129 13.76 26.43 -21.97
N GLY A 130 14.10 25.71 -23.04
CA GLY A 130 15.25 26.04 -23.88
C GLY A 130 16.17 24.88 -24.19
N SER A 131 15.81 24.07 -25.18
CA SER A 131 16.77 23.43 -26.09
C SER A 131 16.02 22.85 -27.27
N ALA A 132 16.22 23.45 -28.45
CA ALA A 132 15.71 22.97 -29.71
C ALA A 132 16.57 21.79 -30.18
N SER A 133 16.30 20.60 -29.64
CA SER A 133 16.54 19.32 -30.31
C SER A 133 15.57 18.32 -29.69
N LYS A 134 14.62 17.78 -30.47
CA LYS A 134 13.70 16.75 -29.98
C LYS A 134 14.53 15.50 -29.69
N PRO A 135 14.81 15.13 -28.42
CA PRO A 135 15.40 13.82 -28.17
C PRO A 135 14.32 12.80 -28.57
N LYS A 136 14.72 11.63 -29.08
CA LYS A 136 13.81 10.47 -29.05
C LYS A 136 13.53 10.17 -27.58
N ILE A 137 12.47 10.76 -27.03
CA ILE A 137 12.01 10.50 -25.66
C ILE A 137 11.52 9.05 -25.67
N THR A 138 12.38 8.13 -25.26
CA THR A 138 11.94 6.82 -24.78
C THR A 138 11.04 7.11 -23.58
N ARG A 139 9.71 7.08 -23.77
CA ARG A 139 8.76 7.18 -22.66
C ARG A 139 9.10 6.07 -21.68
N LYS A 140 9.69 6.43 -20.53
CA LYS A 140 9.89 5.48 -19.44
C LYS A 140 8.50 5.02 -19.01
N LYS A 141 8.25 3.71 -19.07
CA LYS A 141 7.03 3.11 -18.53
C LYS A 141 6.85 3.55 -17.08
N ALA A 142 5.63 3.92 -16.70
CA ALA A 142 5.32 4.29 -15.33
C ALA A 142 5.60 3.11 -14.38
N VAL A 143 6.11 3.40 -13.19
CA VAL A 143 6.48 2.38 -12.20
C VAL A 143 5.25 2.04 -11.36
N PRO A 144 4.86 0.75 -11.24
CA PRO A 144 3.77 0.34 -10.36
C PRO A 144 4.04 0.72 -8.91
N TRP A 145 3.03 1.24 -8.20
CA TRP A 145 3.25 1.75 -6.84
C TRP A 145 3.66 0.68 -5.83
N TYR A 146 3.29 -0.59 -6.05
CA TYR A 146 3.70 -1.67 -5.17
C TYR A 146 5.24 -1.79 -5.10
N LYS A 147 5.96 -1.49 -6.20
CA LYS A 147 7.43 -1.46 -6.21
C LYS A 147 7.99 -0.31 -5.38
N ILE A 148 7.33 0.84 -5.39
CA ILE A 148 7.69 2.00 -4.57
C ILE A 148 7.51 1.65 -3.08
N GLN A 149 6.39 1.02 -2.73
CA GLN A 149 6.11 0.58 -1.37
C GLN A 149 7.12 -0.45 -0.87
N ARG A 150 7.46 -1.47 -1.70
CA ARG A 150 8.50 -2.45 -1.37
C ARG A 150 9.87 -1.80 -1.16
N GLY A 151 10.24 -0.84 -2.01
CA GLY A 151 11.47 -0.05 -1.84
C GLY A 151 11.48 0.74 -0.53
N GLY A 152 10.37 1.38 -0.19
CA GLY A 152 10.21 2.08 1.09
C GLY A 152 10.31 1.14 2.30
N HIS A 153 9.63 -0.02 2.24
CA HIS A 153 9.68 -1.03 3.30
C HIS A 153 11.09 -1.60 3.48
N LEU A 154 11.86 -1.79 2.40
CA LEU A 154 13.25 -2.22 2.49
C LEU A 154 14.11 -1.22 3.27
N ILE A 155 13.87 0.08 3.13
CA ILE A 155 14.56 1.12 3.90
C ILE A 155 14.18 1.03 5.38
N VAL A 156 12.88 0.87 5.69
CA VAL A 156 12.39 0.67 7.05
C VAL A 156 13.01 -0.57 7.69
N SER A 157 13.07 -1.68 6.97
CA SER A 157 13.69 -2.93 7.44
C SER A 157 15.19 -2.77 7.72
N LYS A 158 15.95 -2.15 6.80
CA LYS A 158 17.40 -1.91 7.00
C LYS A 158 17.70 -0.97 8.16
N THR A 159 16.81 -0.03 8.44
CA THR A 159 16.96 0.94 9.55
C THR A 159 16.44 0.41 10.89
N TYR A 160 15.72 -0.70 10.89
CA TYR A 160 14.96 -1.20 12.04
C TYR A 160 15.80 -1.29 13.32
N ALA A 161 16.98 -1.92 13.26
CA ALA A 161 17.83 -2.12 14.45
C ALA A 161 18.26 -0.80 15.11
N TRP A 162 18.55 0.24 14.32
CA TRP A 162 18.91 1.56 14.85
C TRP A 162 17.69 2.32 15.37
N VAL A 163 16.59 2.29 14.62
CA VAL A 163 15.39 3.07 14.95
C VAL A 163 14.66 2.49 16.17
N SER A 164 14.54 1.16 16.26
CA SER A 164 13.92 0.46 17.40
C SER A 164 14.68 0.65 18.71
N ALA A 165 16.00 0.91 18.65
CA ALA A 165 16.84 1.22 19.80
C ALA A 165 16.86 2.72 20.16
N SER A 166 16.11 3.56 19.43
CA SER A 166 16.08 5.02 19.61
C SER A 166 14.74 5.51 20.15
N GLU A 167 14.63 6.81 20.43
CA GLU A 167 13.35 7.47 20.76
C GLU A 167 12.31 7.40 19.62
N TYR A 168 12.73 7.03 18.41
CA TYR A 168 11.89 6.97 17.22
C TYR A 168 11.31 5.58 16.94
N ARG A 169 11.43 4.62 17.88
CA ARG A 169 10.99 3.23 17.68
C ARG A 169 9.56 3.09 17.16
N ASP A 170 8.66 3.98 17.57
CA ASP A 170 7.25 3.91 17.16
C ASP A 170 7.05 4.09 15.64
N ILE A 171 8.03 4.63 14.89
CA ILE A 171 7.98 4.67 13.41
C ILE A 171 7.98 3.26 12.83
N VAL A 172 8.78 2.36 13.42
CA VAL A 172 9.10 1.04 12.86
C VAL A 172 8.43 -0.10 13.62
N ASP A 173 8.02 0.12 14.87
CA ASP A 173 7.36 -0.88 15.70
C ASP A 173 6.10 -1.50 15.06
N PRO A 174 5.23 -0.75 14.37
CA PRO A 174 4.08 -1.39 13.71
C PRO A 174 4.48 -2.29 12.53
N TRP A 175 5.68 -2.14 12.00
CA TRP A 175 6.24 -3.01 10.97
C TRP A 175 6.96 -4.24 11.56
N ARG A 176 7.20 -4.29 12.87
CA ARG A 176 7.81 -5.45 13.55
C ARG A 176 6.98 -6.71 13.37
N THR A 177 5.65 -6.56 13.43
CA THR A 177 4.70 -7.66 13.28
C THR A 177 4.56 -8.10 11.83
N ILE A 178 4.83 -7.18 10.89
CA ILE A 178 4.85 -7.42 9.45
C ILE A 178 6.24 -7.92 9.05
N ASN A 179 6.53 -9.17 9.37
CA ASN A 179 7.75 -9.85 8.95
C ASN A 179 7.39 -11.19 8.32
N TYR A 180 7.91 -11.43 7.13
CA TYR A 180 7.79 -12.69 6.39
C TYR A 180 8.14 -13.90 7.28
N ASP A 181 9.20 -13.83 8.08
CA ASP A 181 9.58 -14.92 8.98
C ASP A 181 8.50 -15.25 10.04
N HIS A 182 7.76 -14.24 10.53
CA HIS A 182 6.66 -14.44 11.48
C HIS A 182 5.38 -14.97 10.84
N ILE A 183 5.22 -14.83 9.52
CA ILE A 183 4.05 -15.32 8.79
C ILE A 183 4.25 -16.78 8.38
N TYR A 184 5.47 -17.15 7.96
CA TYR A 184 5.75 -18.45 7.34
C TYR A 184 6.60 -19.41 8.17
N ARG A 185 7.62 -18.93 8.89
CA ARG A 185 8.52 -19.83 9.66
C ARG A 185 8.04 -20.06 11.08
N HIS A 186 7.53 -19.01 11.73
CA HIS A 186 7.08 -19.04 13.12
C HIS A 186 5.76 -18.28 13.27
N PRO A 187 4.63 -18.86 12.81
CA PRO A 187 3.33 -18.22 12.91
C PRO A 187 3.00 -17.94 14.38
N HIS A 188 2.89 -16.65 14.72
CA HIS A 188 2.66 -16.21 16.09
C HIS A 188 1.19 -16.47 16.49
N PRO A 189 0.89 -17.05 17.67
CA PRO A 189 -0.46 -17.47 18.07
C PRO A 189 -1.51 -16.35 18.02
N MET A 190 -1.10 -15.11 18.32
CA MET A 190 -1.96 -13.92 18.26
C MET A 190 -2.54 -13.64 16.86
N TYR A 191 -1.99 -14.24 15.79
CA TYR A 191 -2.47 -14.07 14.42
C TYR A 191 -3.11 -15.34 13.84
N GLN A 192 -3.30 -16.38 14.65
CA GLN A 192 -3.79 -17.68 14.19
C GLN A 192 -5.31 -17.88 14.34
N SER A 193 -6.06 -17.01 15.02
CA SER A 193 -7.45 -17.37 15.42
C SER A 193 -8.52 -16.28 15.39
N ASP A 194 -8.35 -15.17 14.66
CA ASP A 194 -9.32 -14.03 14.72
C ASP A 194 -9.84 -13.54 13.35
N ILE A 195 -9.61 -14.28 12.25
CA ILE A 195 -10.25 -13.94 10.97
C ILE A 195 -11.77 -14.18 11.04
N ASN A 196 -12.56 -13.28 10.47
CA ASN A 196 -14.00 -13.49 10.34
C ASN A 196 -14.27 -14.79 9.57
N ARG A 197 -15.17 -15.63 10.09
CA ARG A 197 -15.54 -16.91 9.46
C ARG A 197 -15.93 -16.75 7.99
N CYS A 198 -16.68 -15.70 7.64
CA CYS A 198 -17.08 -15.41 6.26
C CYS A 198 -15.87 -15.11 5.38
N ASP A 199 -14.90 -14.34 5.88
CA ASP A 199 -13.67 -14.04 5.14
C ASP A 199 -12.84 -15.31 4.92
N SER A 200 -12.73 -16.16 5.94
CA SER A 200 -12.04 -17.45 5.82
C SER A 200 -12.68 -18.34 4.75
N GLU A 201 -14.00 -18.51 4.78
CA GLU A 201 -14.74 -19.33 3.81
C GLU A 201 -14.59 -18.79 2.38
N ASN A 202 -14.56 -17.46 2.20
CA ASN A 202 -14.31 -16.84 0.90
C ASN A 202 -12.87 -17.01 0.42
N LEU A 203 -11.88 -16.92 1.30
CA LEU A 203 -10.48 -17.16 0.96
C LEU A 203 -10.23 -18.63 0.59
N ASP A 204 -10.85 -19.57 1.30
CA ASP A 204 -10.83 -21.00 0.96
C ASP A 204 -11.47 -21.27 -0.41
N LEU A 205 -12.57 -20.59 -0.73
CA LEU A 205 -13.19 -20.64 -2.07
C LEU A 205 -12.24 -20.09 -3.15
N VAL A 206 -11.53 -19.00 -2.88
CA VAL A 206 -10.55 -18.43 -3.81
C VAL A 206 -9.38 -19.38 -4.03
N ALA A 207 -8.94 -20.14 -3.01
CA ALA A 207 -7.89 -21.14 -3.16
C ALA A 207 -8.24 -22.22 -4.20
N THR A 208 -9.53 -22.50 -4.42
CA THR A 208 -9.95 -23.48 -5.44
C THR A 208 -9.66 -23.03 -6.87
N CYS A 209 -9.36 -21.74 -7.07
CA CYS A 209 -9.08 -21.12 -8.37
C CYS A 209 -7.91 -21.78 -9.12
N TRP A 210 -6.83 -22.17 -8.43
CA TRP A 210 -5.68 -22.83 -9.04
C TRP A 210 -5.66 -24.36 -8.87
N THR A 211 -6.58 -24.94 -8.09
CA THR A 211 -6.71 -26.40 -7.96
C THR A 211 -7.72 -26.97 -8.95
N GLU A 212 -8.89 -26.33 -9.12
CA GLU A 212 -9.93 -26.76 -10.06
C GLU A 212 -9.50 -26.53 -11.53
N THR A 213 -8.85 -25.40 -11.81
CA THR A 213 -8.38 -25.06 -13.17
C THR A 213 -7.29 -26.01 -13.68
N SER A 214 -6.48 -26.56 -12.77
CA SER A 214 -5.43 -27.54 -13.10
C SER A 214 -5.99 -28.92 -13.45
N SER A 215 -7.25 -29.21 -13.08
CA SER A 215 -7.94 -30.49 -13.33
C SER A 215 -8.76 -30.52 -14.62
N ALA A 216 -8.90 -29.38 -15.31
CA ALA A 216 -9.65 -29.27 -16.56
C ALA A 216 -8.88 -29.92 -17.72
N THR A 217 -8.95 -31.25 -17.80
CA THR A 217 -8.52 -32.02 -18.96
C THR A 217 -9.47 -31.72 -20.10
N ASN A 218 -9.06 -30.87 -21.04
CA ASN A 218 -9.23 -31.01 -22.50
C ASN A 218 -9.13 -29.63 -23.16
N ASP A 219 -8.05 -29.43 -23.92
CA ASP A 219 -7.83 -28.45 -25.02
C ASP A 219 -7.20 -27.06 -24.79
N ASP A 220 -6.90 -26.61 -23.56
CA ASP A 220 -6.21 -25.31 -23.36
C ASP A 220 -4.76 -25.46 -22.89
N PHE A 221 -3.81 -25.65 -23.82
CA PHE A 221 -2.36 -25.67 -23.57
C PHE A 221 -1.78 -24.32 -23.02
N ALA A 222 -2.61 -23.37 -22.58
CA ALA A 222 -2.19 -22.01 -22.26
C ALA A 222 -2.05 -21.67 -20.76
N ASN A 223 -2.52 -22.51 -19.82
CA ASN A 223 -2.59 -22.15 -18.38
C ASN A 223 -2.13 -23.26 -17.41
N VAL A 224 -1.14 -24.09 -17.79
CA VAL A 224 -0.52 -24.99 -16.80
C VAL A 224 0.38 -24.16 -15.89
N LEU A 225 -0.09 -23.91 -14.66
CA LEU A 225 0.73 -23.27 -13.62
C LEU A 225 1.89 -24.20 -13.25
N SER A 226 3.08 -23.64 -13.10
CA SER A 226 4.21 -24.39 -12.55
C SER A 226 4.04 -24.61 -11.03
N GLU A 227 4.79 -25.54 -10.45
CA GLU A 227 4.83 -25.73 -8.99
C GLU A 227 5.24 -24.43 -8.28
N GLU A 228 6.20 -23.70 -8.84
CA GLU A 228 6.63 -22.38 -8.33
C GLU A 228 5.50 -21.33 -8.39
N ASP A 229 4.64 -21.37 -9.41
CA ASP A 229 3.47 -20.48 -9.50
C ASP A 229 2.43 -20.82 -8.42
N ILE A 230 2.18 -22.10 -8.18
CA ILE A 230 1.23 -22.56 -7.17
C ILE A 230 1.72 -22.17 -5.78
N ASP A 231 2.99 -22.41 -5.47
CA ASP A 231 3.60 -22.01 -4.20
C ASP A 231 3.50 -20.49 -3.98
N ALA A 232 3.76 -19.70 -5.02
CA ALA A 232 3.65 -18.25 -4.95
C ALA A 232 2.21 -17.76 -4.71
N LEU A 233 1.20 -18.43 -5.30
CA LEU A 233 -0.21 -18.14 -5.05
C LEU A 233 -0.61 -18.49 -3.62
N GLU A 234 -0.20 -19.66 -3.12
CA GLU A 234 -0.50 -20.12 -1.77
C GLU A 234 0.15 -19.22 -0.72
N GLU A 235 1.43 -18.86 -0.92
CA GLU A 235 2.10 -17.88 -0.07
C GLU A 235 1.34 -16.55 -0.08
N THR A 236 0.94 -16.05 -1.25
CA THR A 236 0.21 -14.78 -1.35
C THR A 236 -1.16 -14.85 -0.68
N LEU A 237 -1.87 -15.97 -0.81
CA LEU A 237 -3.13 -16.20 -0.11
C LEU A 237 -2.93 -16.13 1.41
N GLN A 238 -1.87 -16.74 1.94
CA GLN A 238 -1.56 -16.66 3.37
C GLN A 238 -1.28 -15.22 3.84
N THR A 239 -0.64 -14.38 3.00
CA THR A 239 -0.49 -12.94 3.32
C THR A 239 -1.84 -12.23 3.37
N LEU A 240 -2.81 -12.61 2.54
CA LEU A 240 -4.17 -12.06 2.60
C LEU A 240 -4.85 -12.45 3.89
N HIS A 241 -4.83 -13.74 4.29
CA HIS A 241 -5.36 -14.18 5.59
C HIS A 241 -4.81 -13.33 6.74
N TYR A 242 -3.50 -13.09 6.74
CA TYR A 242 -2.86 -12.24 7.74
C TYR A 242 -3.41 -10.80 7.74
N VAL A 243 -3.56 -10.18 6.57
CA VAL A 243 -4.05 -8.79 6.46
C VAL A 243 -5.54 -8.68 6.81
N PHE A 244 -6.36 -9.66 6.46
CA PHE A 244 -7.76 -9.73 6.89
C PHE A 244 -7.87 -9.86 8.41
N ASN A 245 -7.02 -10.69 9.03
CA ASN A 245 -6.95 -10.78 10.48
C ASN A 245 -6.55 -9.44 11.12
N LEU A 246 -5.55 -8.73 10.55
CA LEU A 246 -5.20 -7.40 11.02
C LEU A 246 -6.38 -6.42 10.99
N LEU A 247 -7.25 -6.49 9.98
CA LEU A 247 -8.46 -5.66 9.92
C LEU A 247 -9.53 -6.10 10.93
N ALA A 248 -9.76 -7.40 11.10
CA ALA A 248 -10.74 -7.94 12.06
C ALA A 248 -10.41 -7.55 13.51
N ILE A 249 -9.12 -7.52 13.88
CA ILE A 249 -8.64 -7.04 15.18
C ILE A 249 -9.00 -5.56 15.40
N LEU A 250 -9.08 -4.76 14.33
CA LEU A 250 -9.41 -3.33 14.40
C LEU A 250 -10.91 -3.05 14.48
N GLU A 251 -11.72 -3.92 13.89
CA GLU A 251 -13.18 -3.82 13.88
C GLU A 251 -13.80 -4.37 15.17
N SER A 252 -13.09 -5.23 15.90
CA SER A 252 -13.55 -5.81 17.16
C SER A 252 -13.82 -4.73 18.22
N PRO A 253 -15.06 -4.63 18.77
CA PRO A 253 -15.33 -3.73 19.88
C PRO A 253 -14.42 -4.09 21.04
N ARG A 254 -13.62 -3.15 21.55
CA ARG A 254 -12.91 -3.32 22.82
C ARG A 254 -13.91 -3.33 23.98
N THR A 255 -14.75 -4.34 24.07
CA THR A 255 -15.55 -4.65 25.25
C THR A 255 -14.80 -5.71 26.07
N ASN A 256 -14.30 -5.28 27.24
CA ASN A 256 -13.98 -6.13 28.39
C ASN A 256 -12.66 -6.93 28.41
N LEU A 257 -11.50 -6.28 28.22
CA LEU A 257 -10.20 -6.82 28.68
C LEU A 257 -9.59 -6.02 29.86
N ALA A 258 -10.39 -5.19 30.54
CA ALA A 258 -10.00 -4.57 31.82
C ALA A 258 -10.24 -5.49 33.04
N SER A 259 -10.70 -6.74 32.85
CA SER A 259 -11.06 -7.64 33.94
C SER A 259 -10.42 -9.03 33.81
N SER A 260 -9.10 -9.09 33.61
CA SER A 260 -8.33 -10.31 33.85
C SER A 260 -6.93 -9.92 34.30
N THR A 261 -6.67 -10.14 35.58
CA THR A 261 -5.37 -9.99 36.22
C THR A 261 -4.34 -10.92 35.56
N SER A 262 -3.58 -10.38 34.62
CA SER A 262 -2.24 -10.86 34.27
C SER A 262 -1.41 -9.67 33.80
N ASN A 263 -0.35 -9.34 34.55
CA ASN A 263 0.56 -8.21 34.34
C ASN A 263 1.48 -8.37 33.10
N VAL A 264 0.90 -8.65 31.94
CA VAL A 264 1.59 -8.41 30.66
C VAL A 264 0.78 -7.35 29.94
N ALA A 265 1.10 -6.09 30.22
CA ALA A 265 0.61 -4.97 29.43
C ALA A 265 1.10 -5.18 27.99
N LEU A 266 0.22 -5.65 27.10
CA LEU A 266 0.46 -5.56 25.66
C LEU A 266 0.72 -4.08 25.34
N PRO A 267 1.87 -3.72 24.71
CA PRO A 267 2.13 -2.34 24.36
C PRO A 267 1.00 -1.84 23.45
N PRO A 268 0.53 -0.58 23.61
CA PRO A 268 -0.53 -0.03 22.81
C PRO A 268 -0.01 0.38 21.42
N THR A 269 0.59 -0.54 20.66
CA THR A 269 0.76 -0.36 19.23
C THR A 269 -0.60 -0.66 18.60
N GLN A 270 -1.45 0.36 18.52
CA GLN A 270 -2.65 0.30 17.69
C GLN A 270 -2.17 0.14 16.25
N ILE A 271 -2.19 -1.09 15.73
CA ILE A 271 -2.05 -1.32 14.30
C ILE A 271 -3.14 -0.47 13.65
N SER A 272 -2.81 0.28 12.62
CA SER A 272 -3.77 1.11 11.92
C SER A 272 -4.34 0.36 10.73
N ALA A 273 -5.58 0.63 10.33
CA ALA A 273 -6.09 0.24 9.02
C ALA A 273 -5.12 0.66 7.89
N SER A 274 -4.39 1.77 8.07
CA SER A 274 -3.32 2.21 7.16
C SER A 274 -2.19 1.19 7.04
N ILE A 275 -1.79 0.57 8.15
CA ILE A 275 -0.71 -0.43 8.16
C ILE A 275 -1.20 -1.71 7.51
N ALA A 276 -2.41 -2.19 7.84
CA ALA A 276 -3.00 -3.36 7.20
C ALA A 276 -3.02 -3.20 5.66
N VAL A 277 -3.56 -2.09 5.17
CA VAL A 277 -3.57 -1.76 3.74
C VAL A 277 -2.17 -1.71 3.13
N LEU A 278 -1.24 -0.95 3.73
CA LEU A 278 0.09 -0.79 3.15
C LEU A 278 0.91 -2.10 3.20
N SER A 279 0.70 -2.94 4.22
CA SER A 279 1.50 -4.14 4.48
C SER A 279 1.41 -5.18 3.38
N TRP A 280 0.21 -5.44 2.82
CA TRP A 280 0.03 -6.53 1.85
C TRP A 280 0.98 -6.39 0.64
N THR A 281 1.07 -5.18 0.10
CA THR A 281 1.95 -4.85 -1.05
C THR A 281 3.43 -5.04 -0.76
N THR A 282 3.82 -5.07 0.52
CA THR A 282 5.21 -5.29 0.96
C THR A 282 5.54 -6.76 1.16
N LEU A 283 4.53 -7.61 1.33
CA LEU A 283 4.64 -9.04 1.63
C LEU A 283 4.59 -9.95 0.40
N LEU A 284 4.35 -9.39 -0.79
CA LEU A 284 4.18 -10.18 -2.02
C LEU A 284 5.46 -10.95 -2.41
N PRO A 285 5.37 -12.27 -2.66
CA PRO A 285 6.46 -13.06 -3.23
C PRO A 285 6.93 -12.48 -4.56
N SER A 286 8.24 -12.62 -4.86
CA SER A 286 8.80 -12.14 -6.12
C SER A 286 8.15 -12.82 -7.32
N ARG A 287 7.95 -14.15 -7.26
CA ARG A 287 7.27 -14.90 -8.32
C ARG A 287 5.83 -14.42 -8.55
N PHE A 288 5.07 -14.15 -7.49
CA PHE A 288 3.73 -13.57 -7.62
C PHE A 288 3.76 -12.22 -8.35
N CYS A 289 4.76 -11.37 -8.08
CA CYS A 289 4.91 -10.10 -8.80
C CYS A 289 5.14 -10.33 -10.31
N ASP A 290 5.94 -11.33 -10.69
CA ASP A 290 6.19 -11.68 -12.08
C ASP A 290 4.92 -12.20 -12.77
N MET A 291 4.10 -12.97 -12.03
CA MET A 291 2.78 -13.43 -12.49
C MET A 291 1.82 -12.25 -12.74
N VAL A 292 1.80 -11.25 -11.86
CA VAL A 292 1.02 -10.02 -12.04
C VAL A 292 1.49 -9.22 -13.25
N GLU A 293 2.81 -9.09 -13.44
CA GLU A 293 3.39 -8.44 -14.62
C GLU A 293 3.04 -9.16 -15.92
N SER A 294 2.96 -10.49 -15.86
CA SER A 294 2.59 -11.36 -16.97
C SER A 294 1.07 -11.56 -17.13
N ARG A 295 0.25 -10.90 -16.29
CA ARG A 295 -1.23 -10.99 -16.30
C ARG A 295 -1.76 -12.41 -16.13
N VAL A 296 -1.10 -13.23 -15.31
CA VAL A 296 -1.60 -14.56 -14.96
C VAL A 296 -2.95 -14.42 -14.26
N PRO A 297 -4.05 -15.01 -14.78
CA PRO A 297 -5.39 -14.77 -14.27
C PRO A 297 -5.57 -15.05 -12.77
N GLN A 298 -4.99 -16.13 -12.26
CA GLN A 298 -5.06 -16.53 -10.85
C GLN A 298 -4.43 -15.47 -9.93
N ALA A 299 -3.33 -14.85 -10.37
CA ALA A 299 -2.72 -13.75 -9.63
C ALA A 299 -3.61 -12.50 -9.64
N LEU A 300 -4.30 -12.23 -10.75
CA LEU A 300 -5.26 -11.14 -10.85
C LEU A 300 -6.48 -11.35 -9.93
N VAL A 301 -6.93 -12.60 -9.74
CA VAL A 301 -7.98 -12.93 -8.75
C VAL A 301 -7.55 -12.56 -7.34
N LEU A 302 -6.31 -12.85 -6.93
CA LEU A 302 -5.81 -12.42 -5.62
C LEU A 302 -5.69 -10.89 -5.48
N ILE A 303 -5.38 -10.16 -6.57
CA ILE A 303 -5.47 -8.69 -6.57
C ILE A 303 -6.93 -8.22 -6.38
N ALA A 304 -7.91 -8.90 -6.98
CA ALA A 304 -9.32 -8.57 -6.73
C ALA A 304 -9.69 -8.79 -5.26
N VAL A 305 -9.22 -9.86 -4.62
CA VAL A 305 -9.44 -10.09 -3.19
C VAL A 305 -8.85 -8.94 -2.35
N TYR A 306 -7.66 -8.43 -2.69
CA TYR A 306 -7.11 -7.26 -2.02
C TYR A 306 -7.98 -5.99 -2.15
N CYS A 307 -8.84 -5.88 -3.17
CA CYS A 307 -9.81 -4.78 -3.25
C CYS A 307 -10.79 -4.77 -2.06
N VAL A 308 -11.07 -5.91 -1.43
CA VAL A 308 -11.89 -5.98 -0.21
C VAL A 308 -11.19 -5.27 0.94
N VAL A 309 -9.88 -5.53 1.13
CA VAL A 309 -9.05 -4.83 2.14
C VAL A 309 -9.08 -3.32 1.91
N LEU A 310 -8.94 -2.89 0.65
CA LEU A 310 -9.04 -1.47 0.30
C LEU A 310 -10.43 -0.88 0.57
N LYS A 311 -11.49 -1.65 0.30
CA LYS A 311 -12.87 -1.22 0.50
C LYS A 311 -13.20 -1.04 1.98
N ARG A 312 -12.78 -1.97 2.84
CA ARG A 312 -12.99 -1.87 4.29
C ARG A 312 -12.19 -0.74 4.94
N ALA A 313 -11.12 -0.31 4.28
CA ALA A 313 -10.31 0.84 4.69
C ALA A 313 -10.70 2.16 4.00
N GLU A 314 -11.87 2.25 3.36
CA GLU A 314 -12.29 3.39 2.52
C GLU A 314 -12.47 4.71 3.28
N ASP A 315 -12.57 4.65 4.61
CA ASP A 315 -12.57 5.84 5.49
C ASP A 315 -11.25 6.63 5.42
N LEU A 316 -10.17 5.97 5.01
CA LEU A 316 -8.92 6.64 4.72
C LEU A 316 -9.08 7.45 3.43
N TRP A 317 -8.97 8.78 3.56
CA TRP A 317 -9.21 9.71 2.45
C TRP A 317 -8.40 9.41 1.17
N TRP A 318 -7.19 8.85 1.31
CA TRP A 318 -6.29 8.49 0.22
C TRP A 318 -6.58 7.10 -0.40
N ILE A 319 -7.42 6.28 0.25
CA ILE A 319 -7.94 5.00 -0.26
C ILE A 319 -9.31 5.14 -0.92
N ARG A 320 -10.05 6.20 -0.61
CA ARG A 320 -11.40 6.43 -1.17
C ARG A 320 -11.48 6.21 -2.69
N GLY A 321 -12.40 5.35 -3.12
CA GLY A 321 -12.63 4.99 -4.52
C GLY A 321 -11.54 4.15 -5.20
N LYS A 322 -10.44 3.80 -4.50
CA LYS A 322 -9.33 3.03 -5.09
C LYS A 322 -9.70 1.57 -5.31
N ALA A 323 -10.49 0.97 -4.41
CA ALA A 323 -10.94 -0.42 -4.52
C ALA A 323 -11.69 -0.68 -5.85
N GLY A 324 -12.73 0.11 -6.14
CA GLY A 324 -13.48 0.00 -7.40
C GLY A 324 -12.64 0.25 -8.65
N SER A 325 -11.73 1.23 -8.58
CA SER A 325 -10.79 1.48 -9.67
C SER A 325 -9.85 0.31 -9.94
N LEU A 326 -9.35 -0.36 -8.91
CA LEU A 326 -8.46 -1.52 -9.07
C LEU A 326 -9.24 -2.75 -9.55
N LEU A 327 -10.41 -3.02 -8.98
CA LEU A 327 -11.26 -4.14 -9.40
C LEU A 327 -11.69 -4.02 -10.86
N GLY A 328 -12.04 -2.81 -11.32
CA GLY A 328 -12.35 -2.56 -12.73
C GLY A 328 -11.16 -2.86 -13.66
N ALA A 329 -9.94 -2.52 -13.24
CA ALA A 329 -8.73 -2.84 -13.99
C ALA A 329 -8.44 -4.35 -14.01
N VAL A 330 -8.60 -5.05 -12.87
CA VAL A 330 -8.48 -6.51 -12.82
C VAL A 330 -9.44 -7.18 -13.82
N ARG A 331 -10.72 -6.78 -13.82
CA ARG A 331 -11.73 -7.31 -14.74
C ARG A 331 -11.39 -7.05 -16.21
N TYR A 332 -10.83 -5.87 -16.50
CA TYR A 332 -10.35 -5.54 -17.84
C TYR A 332 -9.18 -6.44 -18.27
N GLU A 333 -8.19 -6.65 -17.40
CA GLU A 333 -7.01 -7.48 -17.67
C GLU A 333 -7.36 -8.97 -17.78
N LEU A 334 -8.42 -9.43 -17.10
CA LEU A 334 -8.99 -10.78 -17.26
C LEU A 334 -9.79 -10.96 -18.56
N GLY A 335 -9.90 -9.92 -19.40
CA GLY A 335 -10.57 -9.98 -20.70
C GLY A 335 -12.10 -10.10 -20.64
N GLY A 336 -12.72 -9.88 -19.47
CA GLY A 336 -14.17 -10.07 -19.28
C GLY A 336 -14.61 -11.55 -19.38
N ASP A 337 -13.67 -12.48 -19.20
CA ASP A 337 -13.93 -13.91 -19.24
C ASP A 337 -14.74 -14.36 -18.03
N ARG A 338 -15.93 -14.91 -18.29
CA ARG A 338 -16.90 -15.29 -17.26
C ARG A 338 -16.43 -16.44 -16.39
N ARG A 339 -15.42 -17.22 -16.80
CA ARG A 339 -14.93 -18.34 -15.98
C ARG A 339 -14.40 -17.89 -14.62
N TRP A 340 -13.93 -16.64 -14.53
CA TRP A 340 -13.38 -16.09 -13.28
C TRP A 340 -14.43 -15.51 -12.34
N GLU A 341 -15.68 -15.32 -12.80
CA GLU A 341 -16.70 -14.58 -12.05
C GLU A 341 -17.03 -15.21 -10.70
N ARG A 342 -16.97 -16.54 -10.60
CA ARG A 342 -17.19 -17.26 -9.33
C ARG A 342 -16.26 -16.78 -8.22
N TRP A 343 -14.97 -16.55 -8.53
CA TRP A 343 -13.99 -16.09 -7.54
C TRP A 343 -13.96 -14.56 -7.40
N LEU A 344 -14.58 -13.82 -8.34
CA LEU A 344 -14.71 -12.37 -8.28
C LEU A 344 -16.02 -11.90 -7.62
N GLU A 345 -16.97 -12.80 -7.37
CA GLU A 345 -18.29 -12.49 -6.80
C GLU A 345 -18.17 -11.76 -5.46
N TRP A 346 -17.44 -12.34 -4.50
CA TRP A 346 -17.25 -11.73 -3.18
C TRP A 346 -16.55 -10.37 -3.24
N PRO A 347 -15.37 -10.21 -3.90
CA PRO A 347 -14.75 -8.90 -4.06
C PRO A 347 -15.65 -7.86 -4.71
N THR A 348 -16.48 -8.28 -5.66
CA THR A 348 -17.42 -7.39 -6.35
C THR A 348 -18.55 -6.94 -5.46
N ALA A 349 -19.13 -7.86 -4.70
CA ALA A 349 -20.20 -7.58 -3.77
C ALA A 349 -19.73 -6.59 -2.67
N GLU A 350 -18.57 -6.85 -2.07
CA GLU A 350 -17.94 -5.97 -1.07
C GLU A 350 -17.68 -4.56 -1.62
N VAL A 351 -17.01 -4.46 -2.76
CA VAL A 351 -16.66 -3.17 -3.37
C VAL A 351 -17.90 -2.34 -3.71
N ASN A 352 -18.98 -3.00 -4.13
CA ASN A 352 -20.27 -2.37 -4.44
C ASN A 352 -21.13 -2.08 -3.19
N GLY A 353 -20.73 -2.53 -2.00
CA GLY A 353 -21.48 -2.37 -0.75
C GLY A 353 -22.72 -3.25 -0.67
N LEU A 354 -22.64 -4.47 -1.20
CA LEU A 354 -23.71 -5.48 -1.21
C LEU A 354 -23.55 -6.56 -0.12
N CYS A 355 -22.44 -6.53 0.64
CA CYS A 355 -22.12 -7.46 1.73
C CYS A 355 -22.26 -6.78 3.10
#